data_AF-A0A7S3E0K4-F1
#
_entry.id   AF-A0A7S3E0K4-F1
#
_cell.length_a   1.000
_cell.length_b   1.000
_cell.length_c   1.000
_cell.angle_alpha   90.00
_cell.angle_beta   90.00
_cell.angle_gamma   90.00
#
_symmetry.space_group_name_H-M   'P 1'
#
loop_
_entity.id
_entity.type
_entity.pdbx_description
1 polymer ?
#
loop_
_entity_poly.entity_id
_entity_poly.type
_entity_poly.pdbx_seq_one_letter_code
_entity_poly.pdbx_strand_id
1 'polypeptide(L)'
;MAAAPSSLPAVTGASGAGPSALSRALLHRLRSEVLGSVGPQDLVGSTWRVLVLDATTTPVLSACMKMADLVDLGFSLVEDLNKGREPMPTMPVTYFIEPSVNSVNRLIADWPHGEARYREARVYFSRAVPPQLLDAIKRCQPLISRLTALAEANVEFIASDPRAFTVPVPRAMLRLYGEASIAGGSRDADAACEEIGARLATVFATLGEAPRVRYRRVASVDAEDVPGGARRADTTRRVAEAAARALAATGASMGSASGP
;
A
#
# COMPACT_ATOMS: atom_id res chain seq x y z
N MET A 1 25.20 -31.97 -17.97
CA MET A 1 26.33 -31.10 -18.34
C MET A 1 25.83 -30.10 -19.37
N ALA A 2 26.20 -28.83 -19.20
CA ALA A 2 25.73 -27.62 -19.92
C ALA A 2 24.30 -27.17 -19.61
N ALA A 3 23.96 -25.90 -19.39
CA ALA A 3 24.64 -24.68 -18.91
C ALA A 3 23.52 -23.63 -18.95
N ALA A 4 23.15 -23.06 -17.81
CA ALA A 4 22.18 -21.97 -17.74
C ALA A 4 22.85 -20.63 -18.09
N PRO A 5 22.19 -19.74 -18.86
CA PRO A 5 22.45 -18.30 -18.83
C PRO A 5 21.38 -17.64 -17.94
N SER A 6 21.71 -17.21 -16.73
CA SER A 6 22.38 -15.95 -16.37
C SER A 6 21.47 -14.71 -16.43
N SER A 7 21.06 -14.30 -15.22
CA SER A 7 20.90 -12.92 -14.72
C SER A 7 19.98 -11.95 -15.46
N LEU A 8 18.82 -11.71 -14.85
CA LEU A 8 18.04 -10.47 -14.96
C LEU A 8 18.93 -9.25 -14.62
N PRO A 9 18.81 -8.12 -15.35
CA PRO A 9 19.51 -6.91 -14.97
C PRO A 9 18.88 -6.33 -13.70
N ALA A 10 19.68 -6.21 -12.66
CA ALA A 10 19.38 -5.39 -11.49
C ALA A 10 19.23 -3.93 -11.96
N VAL A 11 18.02 -3.37 -11.83
CA VAL A 11 17.80 -1.95 -12.06
C VAL A 11 18.49 -1.20 -10.91
N THR A 12 19.73 -0.79 -11.18
CA THR A 12 20.51 0.10 -10.33
C THR A 12 20.21 1.52 -10.79
N GLY A 13 19.10 2.06 -10.29
CA GLY A 13 18.79 3.48 -10.41
C GLY A 13 19.52 4.26 -9.32
N ALA A 14 20.78 4.61 -9.57
CA ALA A 14 21.47 5.63 -8.79
C ALA A 14 20.88 7.01 -9.11
N SER A 15 20.39 7.73 -8.10
CA SER A 15 20.33 9.19 -8.13
C SER A 15 20.40 9.73 -6.71
N GLY A 16 21.53 10.36 -6.39
CA GLY A 16 21.74 11.16 -5.18
C GLY A 16 20.98 12.48 -5.22
N ALA A 17 19.69 12.45 -5.50
CA ALA A 17 18.80 13.58 -5.27
C ALA A 17 18.28 13.49 -3.83
N GLY A 18 18.37 14.58 -3.08
CA GLY A 18 17.74 14.67 -1.75
C GLY A 18 16.27 14.26 -1.80
N PRO A 19 15.67 13.85 -0.65
CA PRO A 19 14.33 13.30 -0.61
C PRO A 19 13.38 14.27 -1.30
N SER A 20 12.69 13.78 -2.32
CA SER A 20 11.77 14.56 -3.12
C SER A 20 10.64 15.14 -2.29
N ALA A 21 9.96 16.18 -2.79
CA ALA A 21 8.81 16.75 -2.08
C ALA A 21 7.76 15.68 -1.75
N LEU A 22 7.50 14.77 -2.70
CA LEU A 22 6.56 13.66 -2.54
C LEU A 22 7.09 12.57 -1.60
N SER A 23 8.37 12.19 -1.69
CA SER A 23 9.00 11.25 -0.74
C SER A 23 9.04 11.82 0.68
N ARG A 24 9.30 13.13 0.82
CA ARG A 24 9.31 13.82 2.11
C ARG A 24 7.92 13.98 2.71
N ALA A 25 6.91 14.28 1.88
CA ALA A 25 5.52 14.32 2.32
C ALA A 25 5.05 12.94 2.78
N LEU A 26 5.38 11.89 2.02
CA LEU A 26 5.09 10.52 2.41
C LEU A 26 5.85 10.11 3.68
N LEU A 27 7.15 10.43 3.80
CA LEU A 27 7.94 10.17 5.01
C LEU A 27 7.35 10.89 6.22
N HIS A 28 6.96 12.16 6.06
CA HIS A 28 6.33 12.93 7.13
C HIS A 28 5.01 12.26 7.56
N ARG A 29 4.15 11.87 6.60
CA ARG A 29 2.88 11.19 6.87
C ARG A 29 3.09 9.84 7.56
N LEU A 30 3.97 8.97 7.03
CA LEU A 30 4.27 7.68 7.66
C LEU A 30 4.87 7.87 9.05
N ARG A 31 5.73 8.87 9.24
CA ARG A 31 6.31 9.19 10.54
C ARG A 31 5.25 9.69 11.52
N SER A 32 4.34 10.58 11.13
CA SER A 32 3.36 11.16 12.06
C SER A 32 2.18 10.23 12.33
N GLU A 33 1.65 9.57 11.29
CA GLU A 33 0.38 8.83 11.37
C GLU A 33 0.57 7.33 11.60
N VAL A 34 1.63 6.73 11.03
CA VAL A 34 1.78 5.27 10.97
C VAL A 34 2.81 4.76 11.97
N LEU A 35 3.94 5.45 12.13
CA LEU A 35 5.09 4.94 12.87
C LEU A 35 5.39 5.72 14.16
N GLY A 36 4.94 6.97 14.23
CA GLY A 36 5.17 7.90 15.34
C GLY A 36 3.97 8.12 16.25
N SER A 37 2.83 7.46 16.04
CA SER A 37 1.74 7.38 17.03
C SER A 37 2.13 6.45 18.19
N VAL A 38 3.31 6.71 18.75
CA VAL A 38 3.93 5.98 19.83
C VAL A 38 3.36 6.56 21.12
N GLY A 39 2.64 5.74 21.86
CA GLY A 39 2.05 6.17 23.13
C GLY A 39 3.15 6.63 24.11
N PRO A 40 2.85 7.54 25.04
CA PRO A 40 3.84 8.07 25.99
C PRO A 40 4.57 6.99 26.81
N GLN A 41 4.02 5.77 26.91
CA GLN A 41 4.67 4.63 27.59
C GLN A 41 5.91 4.09 26.85
N ASP A 42 5.96 4.19 25.52
CA ASP A 42 7.09 3.72 24.70
C ASP A 42 8.25 4.75 24.67
N LEU A 43 8.00 5.99 25.12
CA LEU A 43 9.03 7.03 25.31
C LEU A 43 9.74 6.91 26.67
N VAL A 44 9.13 6.22 27.65
CA VAL A 44 9.63 6.07 29.02
C VAL A 44 10.64 4.91 29.15
N GLY A 45 10.65 3.98 28.21
CA GLY A 45 11.67 2.94 28.11
C GLY A 45 11.94 2.64 26.64
N SER A 46 13.22 2.68 26.25
CA SER A 46 13.74 2.42 24.89
C SER A 46 13.39 1.01 24.39
N THR A 47 12.10 0.76 24.18
CA THR A 47 11.56 -0.57 23.89
C THR A 47 11.56 -0.72 22.38
N TRP A 48 12.53 -1.46 21.88
CA TRP A 48 12.64 -1.80 20.47
C TRP A 48 11.41 -2.56 19.99
N ARG A 49 10.97 -2.27 18.77
CA ARG A 49 9.78 -2.85 18.14
C ARG A 49 10.16 -3.61 16.87
N VAL A 50 9.34 -4.61 16.55
CA VAL A 50 9.42 -5.34 15.28
C VAL A 50 8.46 -4.70 14.29
N LEU A 51 8.92 -4.43 13.07
CA LEU A 51 8.10 -3.97 11.94
C LEU A 51 7.86 -5.14 10.99
N VAL A 52 6.60 -5.53 10.81
CA VAL A 52 6.21 -6.58 9.86
C VAL A 52 5.59 -5.93 8.62
N LEU A 53 6.15 -6.26 7.46
CA LEU A 53 5.74 -5.74 6.16
C LEU A 53 5.20 -6.84 5.27
N ASP A 54 4.39 -6.47 4.28
CA ASP A 54 3.91 -7.35 3.22
C ASP A 54 4.69 -7.10 1.92
N ALA A 55 4.52 -7.97 0.93
CA ALA A 55 5.16 -7.85 -0.38
C ALA A 55 4.83 -6.52 -1.09
N THR A 56 3.63 -5.98 -0.87
CA THR A 56 3.18 -4.71 -1.45
C THR A 56 3.68 -3.48 -0.67
N THR A 57 3.75 -3.56 0.66
CA THR A 57 4.11 -2.42 1.52
C THR A 57 5.62 -2.27 1.70
N THR A 58 6.39 -3.36 1.58
CA THR A 58 7.86 -3.34 1.61
C THR A 58 8.48 -2.35 0.60
N PRO A 59 8.13 -2.37 -0.71
CA PRO A 59 8.67 -1.42 -1.67
C PRO A 59 8.22 0.03 -1.45
N VAL A 60 7.05 0.24 -0.84
CA VAL A 60 6.56 1.59 -0.48
C VAL A 60 7.44 2.19 0.60
N LEU A 61 7.74 1.40 1.65
CA LEU A 61 8.58 1.84 2.76
C LEU A 61 10.03 2.04 2.32
N SER A 62 10.59 1.10 1.56
CA SER A 62 12.00 1.15 1.12
C SER A 62 12.29 2.30 0.15
N ALA A 63 11.28 2.79 -0.58
CA ALA A 63 11.41 3.94 -1.46
C ALA A 63 11.56 5.27 -0.70
N CYS A 64 11.06 5.34 0.54
CA CYS A 64 10.96 6.61 1.25
C CYS A 64 11.78 6.67 2.54
N MET A 65 12.07 5.53 3.16
CA MET A 65 12.76 5.46 4.45
C MET A 65 14.00 4.59 4.38
N LYS A 66 15.09 5.07 5.00
CA LYS A 66 16.31 4.28 5.18
C LYS A 66 16.23 3.51 6.50
N MET A 67 17.12 2.52 6.65
CA MET A 67 17.20 1.75 7.90
C MET A 67 17.52 2.64 9.11
N ALA A 68 18.32 3.70 8.93
CA ALA A 68 18.59 4.69 9.98
C ALA A 68 17.31 5.36 10.49
N ASP A 69 16.41 5.77 9.58
CA ASP A 69 15.14 6.40 9.96
C ASP A 69 14.23 5.43 10.74
N LEU A 70 14.28 4.13 10.43
CA LEU A 70 13.53 3.11 11.16
C LEU A 70 14.06 2.88 12.57
N VAL A 71 15.39 2.86 12.72
CA VAL A 71 16.06 2.76 14.02
C VAL A 71 15.74 3.98 14.89
N ASP A 72 15.74 5.18 14.29
CA ASP A 72 15.35 6.43 14.97
C ASP A 72 13.89 6.43 15.44
N LEU A 73 13.03 5.66 14.77
CA LEU A 73 11.64 5.44 15.18
C LEU A 73 11.47 4.29 16.19
N GLY A 74 12.56 3.66 16.61
CA GLY A 74 12.55 2.57 17.59
C GLY A 74 12.24 1.20 17.00
N PHE A 75 12.44 0.99 15.70
CA PHE A 75 12.37 -0.34 15.09
C PHE A 75 13.76 -1.00 15.06
N SER A 76 13.88 -2.18 15.65
CA SER A 76 15.14 -2.96 15.62
C SER A 76 15.17 -3.98 14.49
N LEU A 77 13.99 -4.50 14.10
CA LEU A 77 13.88 -5.60 13.16
C LEU A 77 12.76 -5.34 12.17
N VAL A 78 13.03 -5.62 10.90
CA VAL A 78 12.04 -5.61 9.81
C VAL A 78 11.86 -7.04 9.32
N GLU A 79 10.64 -7.56 9.43
CA GLU A 79 10.27 -8.90 8.99
C GLU A 79 9.25 -8.87 7.86
N ASP A 80 9.19 -9.96 7.11
CA ASP A 80 8.20 -10.18 6.04
C ASP A 80 7.08 -11.08 6.56
N LEU A 81 5.83 -10.66 6.36
CA LEU A 81 4.62 -11.36 6.76
C LEU A 81 4.53 -12.77 6.17
N ASN A 82 5.05 -12.97 4.96
CA ASN A 82 4.96 -14.22 4.23
C ASN A 82 6.02 -15.25 4.64
N LYS A 83 7.04 -14.84 5.41
CA LYS A 83 8.12 -15.70 5.88
C LYS A 83 7.80 -16.26 7.27
N GLY A 84 8.38 -17.43 7.57
CA GLY A 84 8.34 -18.00 8.91
C GLY A 84 9.16 -17.12 9.86
N ARG A 85 8.53 -16.65 10.94
CA ARG A 85 9.09 -15.71 11.91
C ARG A 85 9.37 -16.37 13.25
N GLU A 86 10.37 -15.89 13.97
CA GLU A 86 10.67 -16.40 15.32
C GLU A 86 9.74 -15.75 16.35
N PRO A 87 9.25 -16.50 17.35
CA PRO A 87 8.44 -15.93 18.41
C PRO A 87 9.29 -15.02 19.31
N MET A 88 8.89 -13.75 19.41
CA MET A 88 9.52 -12.72 20.24
C MET A 88 8.49 -12.11 21.20
N PRO A 89 8.09 -12.83 22.28
CA PRO A 89 6.98 -12.44 23.14
C PRO A 89 7.25 -11.18 23.98
N THR A 90 8.51 -10.73 24.06
CA THR A 90 8.92 -9.53 24.81
C THR A 90 8.77 -8.23 24.02
N MET A 91 8.82 -8.30 22.68
CA MET A 91 8.81 -7.11 21.82
C MET A 91 7.39 -6.78 21.32
N PRO A 92 7.02 -5.48 21.22
CA PRO A 92 5.83 -5.06 20.51
C PRO A 92 6.03 -5.20 19.00
N VAL A 93 4.95 -5.50 18.27
CA VAL A 93 4.96 -5.57 16.81
C VAL A 93 4.09 -4.50 16.18
N THR A 94 4.58 -3.92 15.09
CA THR A 94 3.82 -3.02 14.22
C THR A 94 3.69 -3.67 12.85
N TYR A 95 2.47 -3.91 12.41
CA TYR A 95 2.15 -4.46 11.10
C TYR A 95 1.82 -3.31 10.14
N PHE A 96 2.51 -3.23 9.02
CA PHE A 96 2.12 -2.38 7.90
C PHE A 96 1.83 -3.25 6.69
N ILE A 97 0.55 -3.54 6.46
CA ILE A 97 0.11 -4.61 5.55
C ILE A 97 -1.00 -4.14 4.62
N GLU A 98 -1.14 -4.84 3.49
CA GLU A 98 -2.28 -4.68 2.60
C GLU A 98 -3.51 -5.38 3.20
N PRO A 99 -4.73 -4.80 3.13
CA PRO A 99 -5.94 -5.48 3.53
C PRO A 99 -6.33 -6.50 2.46
N SER A 100 -5.61 -7.61 2.46
CA SER A 100 -5.86 -8.80 1.66
C SER A 100 -6.27 -9.94 2.58
N VAL A 101 -7.09 -10.87 2.06
CA VAL A 101 -7.52 -12.06 2.80
C VAL A 101 -6.30 -12.87 3.26
N ASN A 102 -5.27 -13.00 2.41
CA ASN A 102 -4.04 -13.70 2.77
C ASN A 102 -3.31 -12.99 3.92
N SER A 103 -3.11 -11.68 3.81
CA SER A 103 -2.37 -10.90 4.80
C SER A 103 -3.08 -10.87 6.15
N VAL A 104 -4.41 -10.74 6.16
CA VAL A 104 -5.23 -10.82 7.38
C VAL A 104 -5.23 -12.22 7.99
N ASN A 105 -5.31 -13.28 7.18
CA ASN A 105 -5.20 -14.65 7.70
C ASN A 105 -3.83 -14.94 8.33
N ARG A 106 -2.75 -14.41 7.73
CA ARG A 106 -1.39 -14.51 8.29
C ARG A 106 -1.25 -13.72 9.58
N LEU A 107 -1.83 -12.53 9.64
CA LEU A 107 -1.93 -11.74 10.86
C LEU A 107 -2.63 -12.55 11.96
N ILE A 108 -3.80 -13.11 11.68
CA ILE A 108 -4.56 -13.93 12.63
C ILE A 108 -3.75 -15.16 13.09
N ALA A 109 -3.01 -15.79 12.18
CA ALA A 109 -2.18 -16.96 12.49
C ALA A 109 -1.00 -16.65 13.43
N ASP A 110 -0.57 -15.38 13.54
CA ASP A 110 0.45 -14.97 14.51
C ASP A 110 -0.07 -14.92 15.96
N TRP A 111 -1.40 -14.95 16.15
CA TRP A 111 -2.06 -14.85 17.45
C TRP A 111 -2.85 -16.13 17.77
N PRO A 112 -2.16 -17.27 18.00
CA PRO A 112 -2.82 -18.47 18.48
C PRO A 112 -3.42 -18.26 19.88
N HIS A 113 -4.35 -19.12 20.28
CA HIS A 113 -4.98 -19.09 21.62
C HIS A 113 -4.04 -19.54 22.76
N GLY A 114 -2.72 -19.42 22.56
CA GLY A 114 -1.66 -19.87 23.47
C GLY A 114 -0.57 -18.83 23.62
N GLU A 115 0.70 -19.21 23.46
CA GLU A 115 1.82 -18.27 23.50
C GLU A 115 1.79 -17.35 22.28
N ALA A 116 1.39 -16.10 22.54
CA ALA A 116 1.39 -15.06 21.52
C ALA A 116 2.82 -14.80 21.04
N ARG A 117 2.99 -14.65 19.72
CA ARG A 117 4.29 -14.42 19.09
C ARG A 117 4.93 -13.10 19.51
N TYR A 118 4.11 -12.13 19.92
CA TYR A 118 4.53 -10.78 20.29
C TYR A 118 3.78 -10.30 21.54
N ARG A 119 4.30 -9.25 22.19
CA ARG A 119 3.69 -8.68 23.38
C ARG A 119 2.35 -7.99 23.07
N GLU A 120 2.38 -7.08 22.10
CA GLU A 120 1.29 -6.18 21.70
C GLU A 120 1.31 -6.00 20.16
N ALA A 121 0.16 -5.77 19.55
CA ALA A 121 -0.01 -5.54 18.12
C ALA A 121 -0.47 -4.11 17.81
N ARG A 122 0.19 -3.46 16.85
CA ARG A 122 -0.33 -2.28 16.16
C ARG A 122 -0.50 -2.61 14.68
N VAL A 123 -1.66 -2.35 14.11
CA VAL A 123 -1.98 -2.74 12.73
C VAL A 123 -2.31 -1.49 11.92
N TYR A 124 -1.53 -1.27 10.88
CA TYR A 124 -1.73 -0.19 9.91
C TYR A 124 -1.98 -0.80 8.54
N PHE A 125 -3.13 -0.46 7.97
CA PHE A 125 -3.50 -0.92 6.63
C PHE A 125 -3.07 0.08 5.56
N SER A 126 -2.58 -0.41 4.43
CA SER A 126 -2.19 0.43 3.29
C SER A 126 -3.36 1.13 2.61
N ARG A 127 -4.57 0.56 2.64
CA ARG A 127 -5.82 1.12 2.09
C ARG A 127 -7.00 0.88 3.03
N ALA A 128 -8.14 1.46 2.68
CA ALA A 128 -9.42 1.23 3.36
C ALA A 128 -9.75 -0.27 3.48
N VAL A 129 -10.10 -0.70 4.69
CA VAL A 129 -10.34 -2.11 5.01
C VAL A 129 -11.79 -2.48 4.70
N PRO A 130 -12.04 -3.50 3.86
CA PRO A 130 -13.39 -4.04 3.68
C PRO A 130 -13.97 -4.52 5.02
N PRO A 131 -15.26 -4.29 5.31
CA PRO A 131 -15.87 -4.65 6.59
C PRO A 131 -15.75 -6.14 6.90
N GLN A 132 -15.78 -6.98 5.87
CA GLN A 132 -15.61 -8.44 5.97
C GLN A 132 -14.26 -8.85 6.60
N LEU A 133 -13.18 -8.13 6.27
CA LEU A 133 -11.85 -8.41 6.84
C LEU A 133 -11.76 -7.90 8.28
N LEU A 134 -12.39 -6.76 8.57
CA LEU A 134 -12.47 -6.24 9.93
C LEU A 134 -13.24 -7.19 10.85
N ASP A 135 -14.32 -7.79 10.36
CA ASP A 135 -15.09 -8.79 11.12
C ASP A 135 -14.29 -10.07 11.35
N ALA A 136 -13.43 -10.48 10.40
CA ALA A 136 -12.49 -11.58 10.61
C ALA A 136 -11.51 -11.29 11.76
N ILE A 137 -10.96 -10.07 11.83
CA ILE A 137 -10.07 -9.63 12.91
C ILE A 137 -10.79 -9.59 14.25
N LYS A 138 -12.03 -9.07 14.28
CA LYS A 138 -12.86 -9.01 15.50
C LYS A 138 -13.18 -10.38 16.09
N ARG A 139 -13.31 -11.41 15.25
CA ARG A 139 -13.55 -12.79 15.72
C ARG A 139 -12.34 -13.37 16.47
N CYS A 140 -11.15 -12.83 16.27
CA CYS A 140 -9.92 -13.29 16.92
C CYS A 140 -9.70 -12.57 18.25
N GLN A 141 -10.26 -13.13 19.32
CA GLN A 141 -10.12 -12.60 20.69
C GLN A 141 -8.67 -12.39 21.15
N PRO A 142 -7.70 -13.30 20.89
CA PRO A 142 -6.31 -13.11 21.34
C PRO A 142 -5.66 -11.86 20.73
N LEU A 143 -5.98 -11.56 19.47
CA LEU A 143 -5.50 -10.38 18.78
C LEU A 143 -6.16 -9.12 19.33
N ILE A 144 -7.49 -9.09 19.47
CA ILE A 144 -8.23 -7.92 19.98
C ILE A 144 -7.79 -7.55 21.40
N SER A 145 -7.54 -8.53 22.26
CA SER A 145 -7.07 -8.26 23.63
C SER A 145 -5.68 -7.60 23.70
N ARG A 146 -4.87 -7.71 22.64
CA ARG A 146 -3.49 -7.20 22.59
C ARG A 146 -3.31 -6.14 21.50
N LEU A 147 -4.40 -5.72 20.86
CA LEU A 147 -4.41 -4.74 19.78
C LEU A 147 -4.40 -3.34 20.38
N THR A 148 -3.28 -2.65 20.27
CA THR A 148 -3.11 -1.29 20.80
C THR A 148 -3.63 -0.24 19.84
N ALA A 149 -3.46 -0.45 18.53
CA ALA A 149 -3.91 0.49 17.50
C ALA A 149 -4.31 -0.24 16.21
N LEU A 150 -5.37 0.24 15.57
CA LEU A 150 -5.77 -0.14 14.22
C LEU A 150 -6.10 1.13 13.45
N ALA A 151 -5.36 1.38 12.38
CA ALA A 151 -5.53 2.59 11.57
C ALA A 151 -5.32 2.29 10.07
N GLU A 152 -5.87 3.17 9.23
CA GLU A 152 -5.73 3.11 7.78
C GLU A 152 -4.80 4.24 7.33
N ALA A 153 -3.66 3.88 6.75
CA ALA A 153 -2.67 4.85 6.29
C ALA A 153 -3.06 5.45 4.93
N ASN A 154 -3.79 4.71 4.10
CA ASN A 154 -4.15 5.11 2.73
C ASN A 154 -2.93 5.55 1.90
N VAL A 155 -1.88 4.72 1.89
CA VAL A 155 -0.64 4.93 1.11
C VAL A 155 -0.34 3.67 0.29
N GLU A 156 -0.64 3.71 -1.02
CA GLU A 156 -0.42 2.59 -1.95
C GLU A 156 0.28 3.03 -3.25
N PHE A 157 1.31 3.85 -3.13
CA PHE A 157 2.17 4.23 -4.25
C PHE A 157 3.65 4.19 -3.86
N ILE A 158 4.49 3.97 -4.86
CA ILE A 158 5.94 3.93 -4.70
C ILE A 158 6.51 5.20 -5.30
N ALA A 159 7.18 6.00 -4.46
CA ALA A 159 7.88 7.21 -4.88
C ALA A 159 9.29 6.86 -5.37
N SER A 160 9.42 6.35 -6.60
CA SER A 160 10.72 5.92 -7.12
C SER A 160 11.66 7.10 -7.42
N ASP A 161 11.12 8.24 -7.85
CA ASP A 161 11.89 9.42 -8.25
C ASP A 161 11.20 10.70 -7.76
N PRO A 162 11.93 11.81 -7.56
CA PRO A 162 11.32 13.10 -7.29
C PRO A 162 10.18 13.57 -8.17
N ARG A 163 10.10 13.09 -9.41
CA ARG A 163 9.01 13.44 -10.33
C ARG A 163 8.25 12.23 -10.86
N ALA A 164 8.54 11.04 -10.36
CA ALA A 164 7.88 9.82 -10.79
C ALA A 164 7.38 9.01 -9.60
N PHE A 165 6.12 8.61 -9.69
CA PHE A 165 5.52 7.64 -8.79
C PHE A 165 5.00 6.46 -9.61
N THR A 166 5.02 5.29 -9.00
CA THR A 166 4.48 4.06 -9.57
C THR A 166 3.32 3.58 -8.70
N VAL A 167 2.22 3.21 -9.34
CA VAL A 167 1.06 2.61 -8.68
C VAL A 167 1.14 1.09 -8.90
N PRO A 168 1.45 0.28 -7.86
CA PRO A 168 1.75 -1.13 -8.04
C PRO A 168 0.47 -1.97 -8.15
N VAL A 169 -0.11 -2.07 -9.34
CA VAL A 169 -1.25 -2.99 -9.60
C VAL A 169 -0.74 -4.28 -10.25
N PRO A 170 -0.88 -5.45 -9.58
CA PRO A 170 -0.41 -6.72 -10.12
C PRO A 170 -1.04 -7.04 -11.47
N ARG A 171 -0.19 -7.37 -12.45
CA ARG A 171 -0.60 -7.79 -13.80
C ARG A 171 -1.56 -6.79 -14.50
N ALA A 172 -1.49 -5.49 -14.18
CA ALA A 172 -2.39 -4.47 -14.72
C ALA A 172 -2.52 -4.52 -16.25
N MET A 173 -1.39 -4.63 -16.96
CA MET A 173 -1.37 -4.72 -18.43
C MET A 173 -2.12 -5.95 -18.96
N LEU A 174 -1.98 -7.10 -18.31
CA LEU A 174 -2.67 -8.34 -18.71
C LEU A 174 -4.16 -8.28 -18.36
N ARG A 175 -4.53 -7.67 -17.23
CA ARG A 175 -5.93 -7.52 -16.81
C ARG A 175 -6.70 -6.54 -17.71
N LEU A 176 -6.03 -5.48 -18.19
CA LEU A 176 -6.63 -4.46 -19.03
C LEU A 176 -6.59 -4.80 -20.54
N TYR A 177 -5.51 -5.43 -21.01
CA TYR A 177 -5.27 -5.64 -22.45
C TYR A 177 -4.99 -7.09 -22.85
N GLY A 178 -4.93 -8.04 -21.92
CA GLY A 178 -4.63 -9.45 -22.22
C GLY A 178 -5.81 -10.19 -22.85
N GLU A 179 -5.55 -11.27 -23.58
CA GLU A 179 -6.55 -12.07 -24.30
C GLU A 179 -7.71 -12.57 -23.42
N ALA A 180 -7.43 -12.87 -22.13
CA ALA A 180 -8.45 -13.24 -21.16
C ALA A 180 -9.46 -12.10 -20.89
N SER A 181 -9.00 -10.84 -20.90
CA SER A 181 -9.86 -9.65 -20.84
C SER A 181 -10.63 -9.43 -22.15
N ILE A 182 -10.14 -10.01 -23.26
CA ILE A 182 -10.79 -9.94 -24.57
C ILE A 182 -11.96 -10.91 -24.67
N ALA A 183 -11.79 -12.13 -24.14
CA ALA A 183 -12.77 -13.21 -24.25
C ALA A 183 -13.75 -13.34 -23.07
N GLY A 184 -13.36 -12.90 -21.86
CA GLY A 184 -13.98 -13.40 -20.61
C GLY A 184 -14.58 -12.38 -19.64
N GLY A 185 -14.47 -11.07 -19.88
CA GLY A 185 -15.35 -10.11 -19.19
C GLY A 185 -14.70 -8.83 -18.68
N SER A 186 -15.40 -7.72 -18.94
CA SER A 186 -15.18 -6.36 -18.45
C SER A 186 -14.83 -6.27 -16.95
N ARG A 187 -15.33 -7.19 -16.11
CA ARG A 187 -15.28 -7.08 -14.65
C ARG A 187 -13.87 -7.04 -14.05
N ASP A 188 -12.93 -7.83 -14.57
CA ASP A 188 -11.56 -7.81 -14.03
C ASP A 188 -10.81 -6.55 -14.47
N ALA A 189 -11.05 -6.08 -15.69
CA ALA A 189 -10.56 -4.79 -16.17
C ALA A 189 -11.17 -3.62 -15.39
N ASP A 190 -12.46 -3.70 -15.04
CA ASP A 190 -13.16 -2.72 -14.21
C ASP A 190 -12.56 -2.68 -12.80
N ALA A 191 -12.37 -3.84 -12.17
CA ALA A 191 -11.72 -3.92 -10.86
C ALA A 191 -10.29 -3.35 -10.89
N ALA A 192 -9.52 -3.62 -11.96
CA ALA A 192 -8.20 -3.03 -12.14
C ALA A 192 -8.27 -1.50 -12.31
N CYS A 193 -9.24 -0.97 -13.04
CA CYS A 193 -9.43 0.48 -13.21
C CYS A 193 -9.79 1.16 -11.88
N GLU A 194 -10.68 0.55 -11.10
CA GLU A 194 -11.05 1.01 -9.75
C GLU A 194 -9.84 1.02 -8.81
N GLU A 195 -9.05 -0.05 -8.83
CA GLU A 195 -7.84 -0.18 -8.03
C GLU A 195 -6.80 0.89 -8.40
N ILE A 196 -6.58 1.14 -9.69
CA ILE A 196 -5.71 2.22 -10.16
C ILE A 196 -6.24 3.57 -9.70
N GLY A 197 -7.55 3.83 -9.86
CA GLY A 197 -8.17 5.09 -9.46
C GLY A 197 -8.06 5.36 -7.96
N ALA A 198 -8.32 4.35 -7.12
CA ALA A 198 -8.21 4.43 -5.67
C ALA A 198 -6.77 4.75 -5.24
N ARG A 199 -5.78 4.04 -5.79
CA ARG A 199 -4.36 4.28 -5.46
C ARG A 199 -3.89 5.64 -5.97
N LEU A 200 -4.33 6.10 -7.13
CA LEU A 200 -4.04 7.45 -7.60
C LEU A 200 -4.59 8.51 -6.65
N ALA A 201 -5.79 8.33 -6.12
CA ALA A 201 -6.35 9.25 -5.13
C ALA A 201 -5.47 9.34 -3.86
N THR A 202 -4.86 8.23 -3.43
CA THR A 202 -3.93 8.25 -2.27
C THR A 202 -2.69 9.12 -2.48
N VAL A 203 -2.20 9.23 -3.72
CA VAL A 203 -1.07 10.11 -4.08
C VAL A 203 -1.47 11.57 -3.81
N PHE A 204 -2.62 11.97 -4.34
CA PHE A 204 -3.12 13.33 -4.20
C PHE A 204 -3.53 13.65 -2.76
N ALA A 205 -4.07 12.68 -2.03
CA ALA A 205 -4.34 12.81 -0.59
C ALA A 205 -3.05 12.99 0.23
N THR A 206 -1.95 12.37 -0.20
CA THR A 206 -0.64 12.56 0.45
C THR A 206 -0.05 13.94 0.14
N LEU A 207 -0.32 14.47 -1.05
CA LEU A 207 0.07 15.83 -1.43
C LEU A 207 -0.85 16.92 -0.86
N GLY A 208 -2.04 16.56 -0.36
CA GLY A 208 -3.05 17.52 0.10
C GLY A 208 -3.73 18.29 -1.03
N GLU A 209 -3.71 17.76 -2.25
CA GLU A 209 -4.27 18.41 -3.44
C GLU A 209 -5.52 17.67 -3.94
N ALA A 210 -6.50 18.42 -4.48
CA ALA A 210 -7.69 17.87 -5.12
C ALA A 210 -7.77 18.32 -6.59
N PRO A 211 -7.01 17.68 -7.50
CA PRO A 211 -6.92 18.13 -8.88
C PRO A 211 -8.18 17.78 -9.69
N ARG A 212 -8.45 18.59 -10.73
CA ARG A 212 -9.50 18.28 -11.71
C ARG A 212 -9.03 17.18 -12.66
N VAL A 213 -9.70 16.03 -12.63
CA VAL A 213 -9.38 14.89 -13.49
C VAL A 213 -9.70 15.20 -14.96
N ARG A 214 -8.74 14.93 -15.85
CA ARG A 214 -8.88 15.03 -17.31
C ARG A 214 -8.33 13.75 -17.94
N TYR A 215 -8.94 13.31 -19.04
CA TYR A 215 -8.48 12.15 -19.81
C TYR A 215 -8.43 12.46 -21.31
N ARG A 216 -7.61 11.71 -22.05
CA ARG A 216 -7.53 11.83 -23.50
C ARG A 216 -8.74 11.15 -24.13
N ARG A 217 -9.65 11.93 -24.72
CA ARG A 217 -10.72 11.42 -25.56
C ARG A 217 -10.18 11.18 -26.97
N VAL A 218 -10.32 9.96 -27.48
CA VAL A 218 -10.04 9.65 -28.90
C VAL A 218 -11.33 9.90 -29.68
N ALA A 219 -11.28 10.81 -30.67
CA ALA A 219 -12.47 11.38 -31.33
C ALA A 219 -13.01 10.53 -32.48
N SER A 220 -12.14 9.79 -33.17
CA SER A 220 -12.50 8.80 -34.18
C SER A 220 -11.50 7.65 -34.08
N VAL A 221 -12.01 6.44 -34.17
CA VAL A 221 -11.19 5.27 -34.47
C VAL A 221 -11.04 5.31 -35.99
N ASP A 222 -10.04 6.04 -36.49
CA ASP A 222 -9.77 6.07 -37.93
C ASP A 222 -9.40 4.64 -38.38
N ALA A 223 -9.78 4.25 -39.60
CA ALA A 223 -9.64 2.88 -40.12
C ALA A 223 -8.20 2.33 -40.19
N GLU A 224 -7.20 3.14 -39.84
CA GLU A 224 -5.80 2.74 -39.58
C GLU A 224 -5.53 2.44 -38.10
N ASP A 225 -6.52 1.92 -37.38
CA ASP A 225 -6.40 1.73 -35.94
C ASP A 225 -5.40 0.61 -35.61
N VAL A 226 -4.33 0.96 -34.91
CA VAL A 226 -3.45 -0.01 -34.25
C VAL A 226 -4.33 -0.90 -33.37
N PRO A 227 -4.23 -2.25 -33.47
CA PRO A 227 -5.09 -3.16 -32.72
C PRO A 227 -5.22 -2.73 -31.25
N GLY A 228 -6.47 -2.51 -30.80
CA GLY A 228 -6.77 -2.12 -29.42
C GLY A 228 -6.94 -0.62 -29.15
N GLY A 229 -7.02 0.25 -30.16
CA GLY A 229 -7.28 1.69 -29.99
C GLY A 229 -8.55 2.01 -29.21
N ALA A 230 -9.68 1.39 -29.59
CA ALA A 230 -10.96 1.54 -28.87
C ALA A 230 -10.87 1.14 -27.38
N ARG A 231 -10.12 0.08 -27.05
CA ARG A 231 -9.93 -0.36 -25.66
C ARG A 231 -9.11 0.64 -24.85
N ARG A 232 -8.03 1.18 -25.40
CA ARG A 232 -7.23 2.22 -24.73
C ARG A 232 -8.08 3.45 -24.40
N ALA A 233 -8.96 3.86 -25.31
CA ALA A 233 -9.88 4.99 -25.09
C ALA A 233 -10.90 4.70 -23.97
N ASP A 234 -11.44 3.49 -23.93
CA ASP A 234 -12.37 3.06 -22.89
C ASP A 234 -11.68 2.93 -21.52
N THR A 235 -10.50 2.28 -21.45
CA THR A 235 -9.71 2.18 -20.23
C THR A 235 -9.31 3.54 -19.65
N THR A 236 -8.84 4.47 -20.50
CA THR A 236 -8.47 5.82 -20.04
C THR A 236 -9.65 6.59 -19.48
N ARG A 237 -10.84 6.44 -20.06
CA ARG A 237 -12.08 6.99 -19.52
C ARG A 237 -12.43 6.38 -18.16
N ARG A 238 -12.45 5.04 -18.06
CA ARG A 238 -12.82 4.32 -16.82
C ARG A 238 -11.89 4.61 -15.65
N VAL A 239 -10.58 4.63 -15.90
CA VAL A 239 -9.59 5.00 -14.87
C VAL A 239 -9.80 6.44 -14.40
N ALA A 240 -10.12 7.36 -15.30
CA ALA A 240 -10.40 8.75 -14.93
C ALA A 240 -11.68 8.90 -14.11
N GLU A 241 -12.75 8.19 -14.47
CA GLU A 241 -14.00 8.17 -13.70
C GLU A 241 -13.80 7.53 -12.31
N ALA A 242 -13.01 6.45 -12.21
CA ALA A 242 -12.63 5.83 -10.95
C ALA A 242 -11.78 6.75 -10.07
N ALA A 243 -10.74 7.38 -10.64
CA ALA A 243 -9.90 8.33 -9.93
C ALA A 243 -10.69 9.54 -9.42
N ALA A 244 -11.63 10.08 -10.23
CA ALA A 244 -12.49 11.17 -9.83
C ALA A 244 -13.40 10.81 -8.64
N ARG A 245 -13.98 9.60 -8.65
CA ARG A 245 -14.78 9.10 -7.53
C ARG A 245 -13.94 8.88 -6.27
N ALA A 246 -12.77 8.29 -6.41
CA ALA A 246 -11.87 8.06 -5.29
C ALA A 246 -11.37 9.37 -4.67
N LEU A 247 -11.00 10.37 -5.51
CA LEU A 247 -10.64 11.71 -5.05
C LEU A 247 -11.77 12.41 -4.31
N ALA A 248 -13.02 12.28 -4.78
CA ALA A 248 -14.18 12.82 -4.09
C ALA A 248 -14.39 12.16 -2.71
N ALA A 249 -14.21 10.84 -2.63
CA ALA A 249 -14.33 10.09 -1.38
C ALA A 249 -13.23 10.49 -0.36
N THR A 250 -11.99 10.64 -0.81
CA THR A 250 -10.88 11.07 0.06
C THR A 250 -10.95 12.56 0.42
N GLY A 251 -11.47 13.40 -0.48
CA GLY A 251 -11.75 14.80 -0.17
C GLY A 251 -12.82 14.97 0.92
N ALA A 252 -13.84 14.09 0.92
CA ALA A 252 -14.86 14.07 1.97
C ALA A 252 -14.28 13.68 3.35
N SER A 253 -13.32 12.75 3.41
CA SER A 253 -12.66 12.38 4.66
C SER A 253 -11.68 13.45 5.18
N MET A 254 -11.07 14.25 4.28
CA MET A 254 -10.26 15.40 4.70
C MET A 254 -11.11 16.57 5.22
N GLY A 255 -12.33 16.75 4.70
CA GLY A 255 -13.26 17.80 5.16
C GLY A 255 -13.88 17.56 6.54
N SER A 256 -13.92 16.30 7.02
CA SER A 256 -14.44 15.99 8.37
C SER A 256 -13.40 16.09 9.49
N ALA A 257 -12.12 16.24 9.16
CA ALA A 257 -11.04 16.43 10.15
C ALA A 257 -10.78 17.92 10.48
N SER A 258 -11.48 18.85 9.81
CA SER A 258 -11.48 20.29 10.13
C SER A 258 -12.83 20.71 10.70
N GLY A 259 -13.11 20.31 11.94
CA GLY A 259 -14.17 20.88 12.77
C GLY A 259 -13.57 21.24 14.14
N PRO A 260 -13.89 22.42 14.70
CA PRO A 260 -13.27 22.96 15.90
C PRO A 260 -13.51 22.12 17.16
#